data_AF-A0A0V1MCT5-F1
#
_entry.id   AF-A0A0V1MCT5-F1
#
_cell.length_a   1.000
_cell.length_b   1.000
_cell.length_c   1.000
_cell.angle_alpha   90.00
_cell.angle_beta   90.00
_cell.angle_gamma   90.00
#
_symmetry.space_group_name_H-M   'P 1'
#
loop_
_entity.id
_entity.type
_entity.pdbx_description
1 polymer ?
#
loop_
_entity_poly.entity_id
_entity_poly.type
_entity_poly.pdbx_seq_one_letter_code
_entity_poly.pdbx_strand_id
1 'polypeptide(L)'
;LFVLCGKWTTYRRMAEETVDKVVELNNLKPQRQCVSTTIMLEGGQEYDNLMYIRLVQDFGLDLEVAKHLASTYGDKACDVARLARLTGRRYPVVGRRLHQEFPYIEAEVIYAIREYACTAVDFISRRTRLAFLNTYAAEEALPKIIDLMAKELKWNCKEKMKQQTEALEFINQQMGKQARKKAYQAAPLNLTDEEKNAAMKCFVMVDKDCNGGISVNDLRRYFEESGEEVDEEVLHQLLDEVDLNKNGEIEMDEFLHIYNGIIGGLVGHNPVVSYLRQEMKPISPDRSGGGL
;
A
#
# COMPACT_ATOMS: atom_id res chain seq x y z
N LEU A 1 0.36 -33.34 24.64
CA LEU A 1 0.11 -32.00 25.20
C LEU A 1 -0.55 -31.16 24.11
N PHE A 2 -1.65 -30.48 24.41
CA PHE A 2 -2.32 -29.59 23.46
C PHE A 2 -2.43 -28.20 24.08
N VAL A 3 -2.14 -27.16 23.30
CA VAL A 3 -2.38 -25.77 23.69
C VAL A 3 -3.62 -25.32 22.93
N LEU A 4 -4.69 -25.01 23.67
CA LEU A 4 -5.97 -24.60 23.12
C LEU A 4 -6.26 -23.16 23.53
N CYS A 5 -6.74 -22.35 22.59
CA CYS A 5 -7.03 -20.93 22.79
C CYS A 5 -5.77 -20.08 23.06
N GLY A 6 -5.95 -18.77 23.11
CA GLY A 6 -4.90 -17.83 23.44
C GLY A 6 -5.12 -16.43 22.90
N LYS A 7 -4.58 -15.44 23.61
CA LYS A 7 -4.50 -14.05 23.14
C LYS A 7 -3.05 -13.70 22.84
N TRP A 8 -2.86 -12.82 21.86
CA TRP A 8 -1.53 -12.29 21.52
C TRP A 8 -0.85 -11.61 22.71
N THR A 9 -1.61 -11.03 23.65
CA THR A 9 -1.06 -10.41 24.86
C THR A 9 -0.56 -11.42 25.90
N THR A 10 -0.98 -12.69 25.81
CA THR A 10 -0.65 -13.74 26.80
C THR A 10 0.29 -14.81 26.24
N TYR A 11 0.75 -14.70 25.00
CA TYR A 11 1.51 -15.76 24.30
C TYR A 11 2.73 -16.25 25.08
N ARG A 12 3.52 -15.33 25.65
CA ARG A 12 4.73 -15.66 26.41
C ARG A 12 4.44 -16.47 27.67
N ARG A 13 3.38 -16.10 28.39
CA ARG A 13 2.94 -16.85 29.58
C ARG A 13 2.41 -18.23 29.21
N MET A 14 1.64 -18.33 28.13
CA MET A 14 1.15 -19.62 27.63
C MET A 14 2.31 -20.55 27.22
N ALA A 15 3.36 -19.99 26.60
CA ALA A 15 4.55 -20.75 26.24
C ALA A 15 5.30 -21.27 27.48
N GLU A 16 5.46 -20.45 28.50
CA GLU A 16 6.05 -20.85 29.80
C GLU A 16 5.27 -22.00 30.43
N GLU A 17 3.96 -21.84 30.62
CA GLU A 17 3.09 -22.89 31.19
C GLU A 17 3.13 -24.20 30.37
N THR A 18 3.25 -24.08 29.05
CA THR A 18 3.38 -25.23 28.15
C THR A 18 4.71 -25.96 28.38
N VAL A 19 5.83 -25.22 28.45
CA VAL A 19 7.16 -25.79 28.68
C VAL A 19 7.23 -26.44 30.07
N ASP A 20 6.68 -25.80 31.10
CA ASP A 20 6.64 -26.35 32.45
C ASP A 20 5.88 -27.69 32.48
N LYS A 21 4.76 -27.79 31.76
CA LYS A 21 4.02 -29.04 31.65
C LYS A 21 4.80 -30.13 30.90
N VAL A 22 5.59 -29.77 29.88
CA VAL A 22 6.48 -30.72 29.18
C VAL A 22 7.57 -31.24 30.12
N VAL A 23 8.15 -30.35 30.95
CA VAL A 23 9.18 -30.71 31.93
C VAL A 23 8.63 -31.69 32.96
N GLU A 24 7.44 -31.41 33.49
CA GLU A 24 6.73 -32.28 34.44
C GLU A 24 6.43 -33.67 33.83
N LEU A 25 5.81 -33.71 32.65
CA LEU A 25 5.37 -34.96 32.02
C LEU A 25 6.54 -35.90 31.64
N ASN A 26 7.72 -35.33 31.34
CA ASN A 26 8.88 -36.10 30.91
C ASN A 26 9.95 -36.23 32.01
N ASN A 27 9.67 -35.81 33.25
CA ASN A 27 10.62 -35.81 34.37
C ASN A 27 11.97 -35.15 34.03
N LEU A 28 11.94 -34.07 33.26
CA LEU A 28 13.16 -33.35 32.86
C LEU A 28 13.66 -32.50 34.04
N LYS A 29 14.99 -32.35 34.16
CA LYS A 29 15.61 -31.47 35.16
C LYS A 29 16.07 -30.18 34.49
N PRO A 30 15.35 -29.05 34.66
CA PRO A 30 15.75 -27.80 34.03
C PRO A 30 17.05 -27.29 34.63
N GLN A 31 17.98 -26.84 33.77
CA GLN A 31 19.25 -26.23 34.20
C GLN A 31 19.06 -24.83 34.80
N ARG A 32 17.99 -24.14 34.40
CA ARG A 32 17.65 -22.78 34.84
C ARG A 32 16.14 -22.59 34.83
N GLN A 33 15.67 -21.58 35.58
CA GLN A 33 14.29 -21.12 35.50
C GLN A 33 14.00 -20.39 34.19
N CYS A 34 12.72 -20.20 33.87
CA CYS A 34 12.28 -19.42 32.73
C CYS A 34 12.81 -17.99 32.81
N VAL A 35 13.42 -17.51 31.71
CA VAL A 35 13.99 -16.16 31.59
C VAL A 35 13.35 -15.37 30.45
N SER A 36 12.20 -15.84 29.93
CA SER A 36 11.53 -15.30 28.75
C SER A 36 11.11 -13.83 28.89
N THR A 37 10.96 -13.33 30.12
CA THR A 37 10.65 -11.92 30.43
C THR A 37 11.82 -10.98 30.22
N THR A 38 13.05 -11.50 30.31
CA THR A 38 14.29 -10.71 30.17
C THR A 38 14.91 -10.82 28.79
N ILE A 39 14.51 -11.83 28.01
CA ILE A 39 14.98 -12.01 26.63
C ILE A 39 14.25 -11.02 25.74
N MET A 40 15.01 -10.10 25.15
CA MET A 40 14.50 -9.26 24.06
C MET A 40 14.35 -10.09 22.79
N LEU A 41 13.30 -9.81 22.03
CA LEU A 41 13.13 -10.39 20.70
C LEU A 41 14.13 -9.76 19.74
N GLU A 42 14.43 -10.47 18.67
CA GLU A 42 15.25 -9.97 17.57
C GLU A 42 14.67 -8.66 17.01
N GLY A 43 15.53 -7.68 16.73
CA GLY A 43 15.10 -6.31 16.39
C GLY A 43 15.08 -5.36 17.58
N GLY A 44 14.96 -5.87 18.82
CA GLY A 44 14.65 -5.05 19.99
C GLY A 44 15.84 -4.58 20.84
N GLN A 45 17.06 -5.09 20.62
CA GLN A 45 18.13 -4.98 21.61
C GLN A 45 18.79 -3.60 21.64
N GLU A 46 19.01 -3.00 20.46
CA GLU A 46 19.56 -1.65 20.30
C GLU A 46 18.55 -0.68 19.67
N TYR A 47 17.25 -0.90 19.94
CA TYR A 47 16.21 -0.05 19.38
C TYR A 47 16.23 1.35 20.00
N ASP A 48 16.30 2.37 19.15
CA ASP A 48 16.12 3.78 19.52
C ASP A 48 15.30 4.52 18.46
N ASN A 49 14.44 5.45 18.90
CA ASN A 49 13.56 6.22 18.00
C ASN A 49 14.34 7.11 17.01
N LEU A 50 15.59 7.46 17.31
CA LEU A 50 16.43 8.29 16.44
C LEU A 50 17.35 7.46 15.54
N MET A 51 17.27 6.12 15.55
CA MET A 51 18.13 5.28 14.73
C MET A 51 18.01 5.55 13.22
N TYR A 52 16.85 6.04 12.77
CA TYR A 52 16.64 6.38 11.35
C TYR A 52 17.62 7.48 10.89
N ILE A 53 18.11 8.34 11.79
CA ILE A 53 19.10 9.36 11.47
C ILE A 53 20.40 8.70 11.01
N ARG A 54 20.83 7.63 11.70
CA ARG A 54 22.02 6.85 11.29
C ARG A 54 21.81 6.18 9.94
N LEU A 55 20.62 5.63 9.69
CA LEU A 55 20.28 5.03 8.40
C LEU A 55 20.36 6.04 7.25
N VAL A 56 19.91 7.27 7.45
CA VAL A 56 20.02 8.35 6.46
C VAL A 56 21.48 8.78 6.29
N GLN A 57 22.21 9.01 7.38
CA GLN A 57 23.57 9.55 7.33
C GLN A 57 24.61 8.54 6.81
N ASP A 58 24.54 7.30 7.28
CA ASP A 58 25.56 6.28 6.98
C ASP A 58 25.33 5.60 5.63
N PHE A 59 24.06 5.39 5.26
CA PHE A 59 23.70 4.67 4.02
C PHE A 59 23.18 5.59 2.92
N GLY A 60 22.76 6.81 3.22
CA GLY A 60 22.12 7.71 2.25
C GLY A 60 20.73 7.23 1.85
N LEU A 61 19.99 6.59 2.78
CA LEU A 61 18.60 6.20 2.58
C LEU A 61 17.67 7.41 2.61
N ASP A 62 16.54 7.28 1.92
CA ASP A 62 15.44 8.24 2.03
C ASP A 62 14.87 8.28 3.46
N LEU A 63 14.40 9.43 3.91
CA LEU A 63 13.93 9.67 5.27
C LEU A 63 12.74 8.76 5.63
N GLU A 64 11.77 8.64 4.74
CA GLU A 64 10.59 7.80 4.96
C GLU A 64 10.96 6.31 5.05
N VAL A 65 11.83 5.85 4.13
CA VAL A 65 12.34 4.49 4.13
C VAL A 65 13.14 4.20 5.40
N ALA A 66 14.00 5.12 5.81
CA ALA A 66 14.79 4.97 7.03
C ALA A 66 13.90 4.87 8.28
N LYS A 67 12.86 5.70 8.39
CA LYS A 67 11.87 5.62 9.48
C LYS A 67 11.11 4.30 9.47
N HIS A 68 10.66 3.86 8.30
CA HIS A 68 9.98 2.58 8.11
C HIS A 68 10.86 1.40 8.57
N LEU A 69 12.10 1.33 8.06
CA LEU A 69 13.03 0.26 8.41
C LEU A 69 13.35 0.25 9.91
N ALA A 70 13.60 1.42 10.50
CA ALA A 70 13.83 1.56 11.93
C ALA A 70 12.64 1.03 12.75
N SER A 71 11.42 1.39 12.40
CA SER A 71 10.22 0.97 13.13
C SER A 71 9.87 -0.51 12.95
N THR A 72 10.25 -1.11 11.82
CA THR A 72 9.87 -2.49 11.47
C THR A 72 10.93 -3.51 11.91
N TYR A 73 12.20 -3.20 11.65
CA TYR A 73 13.33 -4.12 11.87
C TYR A 73 14.17 -3.77 13.10
N GLY A 74 13.99 -2.57 13.67
CA GLY A 74 14.74 -2.10 14.81
C GLY A 74 16.26 -2.19 14.60
N ASP A 75 16.96 -2.88 15.50
CA ASP A 75 18.42 -3.06 15.40
C ASP A 75 18.88 -3.73 14.09
N LYS A 76 18.00 -4.51 13.44
CA LYS A 76 18.24 -5.16 12.15
C LYS A 76 18.09 -4.24 10.95
N ALA A 77 17.59 -3.01 11.13
CA ALA A 77 17.42 -2.07 10.03
C ALA A 77 18.74 -1.78 9.29
N CYS A 78 19.86 -1.73 10.03
CA CYS A 78 21.20 -1.60 9.45
C CYS A 78 21.61 -2.83 8.61
N ASP A 79 21.19 -4.03 9.01
CA ASP A 79 21.44 -5.25 8.24
C ASP A 79 20.66 -5.23 6.91
N VAL A 80 19.41 -4.76 6.93
CA VAL A 80 18.60 -4.54 5.73
C VAL A 80 19.22 -3.48 4.82
N ALA A 81 19.64 -2.35 5.40
CA ALA A 81 20.25 -1.25 4.66
C ALA A 81 21.55 -1.67 3.96
N ARG A 82 22.35 -2.55 4.57
CA ARG A 82 23.55 -3.13 3.94
C ARG A 82 23.27 -3.97 2.70
N LEU A 83 22.06 -4.51 2.55
CA LEU A 83 21.63 -5.26 1.35
C LEU A 83 21.09 -4.34 0.25
N ALA A 84 20.89 -3.05 0.54
CA ALA A 84 20.30 -2.11 -0.41
C ALA A 84 21.23 -1.81 -1.57
N ARG A 85 20.68 -1.94 -2.79
CA ARG A 85 21.39 -1.59 -4.02
C ARG A 85 21.41 -0.08 -4.24
N LEU A 86 22.46 0.39 -4.93
CA LEU A 86 22.58 1.77 -5.38
C LEU A 86 21.44 2.13 -6.33
N THR A 87 20.82 3.29 -6.11
CA THR A 87 19.74 3.80 -6.96
C THR A 87 20.26 4.39 -8.27
N GLY A 88 21.51 4.88 -8.28
CA GLY A 88 22.07 5.65 -9.39
C GLY A 88 21.70 7.15 -9.35
N ARG A 89 20.95 7.59 -8.33
CA ARG A 89 20.62 9.00 -8.10
C ARG A 89 21.60 9.62 -7.11
N ARG A 90 21.67 10.97 -7.08
CA ARG A 90 22.43 11.69 -6.04
C ARG A 90 21.85 11.45 -4.65
N TYR A 91 20.54 11.38 -4.56
CA TYR A 91 19.78 11.02 -3.36
C TYR A 91 18.42 10.44 -3.75
N PRO A 92 17.88 9.44 -3.03
CA PRO A 92 18.58 8.60 -2.06
C PRO A 92 19.68 7.78 -2.75
N VAL A 93 20.81 7.54 -2.07
CA VAL A 93 21.99 6.85 -2.63
C VAL A 93 21.71 5.36 -2.81
N VAL A 94 21.06 4.75 -1.82
CA VAL A 94 20.64 3.34 -1.82
C VAL A 94 19.14 3.23 -1.50
N GLY A 95 18.59 2.03 -1.68
CA GLY A 95 17.20 1.76 -1.31
C GLY A 95 16.22 2.01 -2.45
N ARG A 96 16.34 1.24 -3.52
CA ARG A 96 15.35 1.23 -4.60
C ARG A 96 14.01 0.76 -4.05
N ARG A 97 12.98 1.62 -4.13
CA ARG A 97 11.62 1.28 -3.71
C ARG A 97 11.01 0.19 -4.61
N LEU A 98 10.11 -0.61 -4.05
CA LEU A 98 9.30 -1.58 -4.77
C LEU A 98 8.14 -0.91 -5.50
N HIS A 99 7.53 0.09 -4.86
CA HIS A 99 6.49 0.97 -5.40
C HIS A 99 6.82 2.42 -4.99
N GLN A 100 6.47 3.42 -5.79
CA GLN A 100 6.93 4.80 -5.55
C GLN A 100 6.34 5.38 -4.25
N GLU A 101 5.06 5.15 -4.02
CA GLU A 101 4.31 5.70 -2.88
C GLU A 101 4.61 5.04 -1.52
N PHE A 102 5.19 3.84 -1.52
CA PHE A 102 5.40 3.09 -0.28
C PHE A 102 6.88 2.99 0.09
N PRO A 103 7.24 3.05 1.39
CA PRO A 103 8.62 3.04 1.84
C PRO A 103 9.27 1.65 1.81
N TYR A 104 8.71 0.69 1.06
CA TYR A 104 9.24 -0.67 0.94
C TYR A 104 10.31 -0.74 -0.15
N ILE A 105 11.46 -1.35 0.15
CA ILE A 105 12.61 -1.44 -0.76
C ILE A 105 12.94 -2.86 -1.18
N GLU A 106 13.64 -3.00 -2.32
CA GLU A 106 14.11 -4.28 -2.85
C GLU A 106 14.92 -5.10 -1.83
N ALA A 107 15.66 -4.42 -0.94
CA ALA A 107 16.48 -5.05 0.09
C ALA A 107 15.65 -5.84 1.11
N GLU A 108 14.44 -5.38 1.42
CA GLU A 108 13.54 -6.06 2.35
C GLU A 108 13.10 -7.41 1.80
N VAL A 109 12.96 -7.55 0.47
CA VAL A 109 12.63 -8.86 -0.15
C VAL A 109 13.75 -9.85 0.13
N ILE A 110 15.00 -9.44 -0.04
CA ILE A 110 16.17 -10.30 0.19
C ILE A 110 16.29 -10.63 1.69
N TYR A 111 16.07 -9.64 2.55
CA TYR A 111 16.12 -9.85 3.99
C TYR A 111 14.99 -10.78 4.47
N ALA A 112 13.77 -10.61 3.96
CA ALA A 112 12.61 -11.45 4.28
C ALA A 112 12.85 -12.92 3.93
N ILE A 113 13.58 -13.21 2.84
CA ILE A 113 13.97 -14.59 2.49
C ILE A 113 14.90 -15.19 3.54
N ARG A 114 15.81 -14.39 4.13
CA ARG A 114 16.63 -14.83 5.27
C ARG A 114 15.78 -15.10 6.50
N GLU A 115 14.68 -14.39 6.65
CA GLU A 115 13.63 -14.65 7.66
C GLU A 115 12.59 -15.70 7.20
N TYR A 116 13.00 -16.63 6.33
CA TYR A 116 12.21 -17.77 5.87
C TYR A 116 10.91 -17.41 5.13
N ALA A 117 10.86 -16.26 4.45
CA ALA A 117 9.81 -15.99 3.47
C ALA A 117 10.02 -16.87 2.23
N CYS A 118 9.10 -17.81 2.01
CA CYS A 118 9.21 -18.83 0.95
C CYS A 118 8.25 -18.58 -0.21
N THR A 119 7.27 -17.69 -0.06
CA THR A 119 6.24 -17.39 -1.06
C THR A 119 6.10 -15.88 -1.26
N ALA A 120 5.60 -15.48 -2.44
CA ALA A 120 5.31 -14.06 -2.69
C ALA A 120 4.29 -13.51 -1.68
N VAL A 121 3.32 -14.33 -1.28
CA VAL A 121 2.32 -14.02 -0.25
C VAL A 121 2.96 -13.76 1.12
N ASP A 122 4.00 -14.53 1.52
CA ASP A 122 4.73 -14.26 2.77
C ASP A 122 5.26 -12.84 2.80
N PHE A 123 5.82 -12.38 1.68
CA PHE A 123 6.39 -11.05 1.60
C PHE A 123 5.31 -9.95 1.62
N ILE A 124 4.35 -9.98 0.69
CA ILE A 124 3.38 -8.88 0.51
C ILE A 124 2.36 -8.73 1.65
N SER A 125 2.18 -9.79 2.46
CA SER A 125 1.17 -9.81 3.54
C SER A 125 1.76 -9.87 4.95
N ARG A 126 2.81 -10.68 5.18
CA ARG A 126 3.34 -10.95 6.53
C ARG A 126 4.60 -10.17 6.86
N ARG A 127 5.51 -10.01 5.90
CA ARG A 127 6.77 -9.28 6.08
C ARG A 127 6.60 -7.80 5.78
N THR A 128 5.80 -7.50 4.77
CA THR A 128 5.28 -6.16 4.49
C THR A 128 3.76 -6.19 4.60
N ARG A 129 3.16 -5.05 4.93
CA ARG A 129 1.70 -4.90 4.99
C ARG A 129 1.13 -4.37 3.68
N LEU A 130 1.88 -4.43 2.58
CA LEU A 130 1.54 -3.76 1.33
C LEU A 130 0.18 -4.22 0.81
N ALA A 131 -0.10 -5.52 0.79
CA ALA A 131 -1.37 -6.07 0.32
C ALA A 131 -2.59 -5.66 1.18
N PHE A 132 -2.37 -5.31 2.45
CA PHE A 132 -3.43 -4.82 3.35
C PHE A 132 -3.65 -3.32 3.23
N LEU A 133 -2.58 -2.57 2.99
CA LEU A 133 -2.63 -1.12 2.85
C LEU A 133 -3.21 -0.72 1.49
N ASN A 134 -2.67 -1.30 0.42
CA ASN A 134 -3.09 -1.00 -0.94
C ASN A 134 -2.93 -2.23 -1.86
N THR A 135 -4.06 -2.75 -2.34
CA THR A 135 -4.11 -3.92 -3.22
C THR A 135 -3.59 -3.65 -4.63
N TYR A 136 -3.66 -2.41 -5.11
CA TYR A 136 -3.19 -2.02 -6.44
C TYR A 136 -1.68 -1.87 -6.46
N ALA A 137 -1.12 -1.12 -5.52
CA ALA A 137 0.33 -1.02 -5.34
C ALA A 137 0.99 -2.39 -5.07
N ALA A 138 0.30 -3.28 -4.34
CA ALA A 138 0.77 -4.65 -4.13
C ALA A 138 0.82 -5.46 -5.43
N GLU A 139 -0.18 -5.32 -6.31
CA GLU A 139 -0.24 -5.98 -7.60
C GLU A 139 0.82 -5.45 -8.57
N GLU A 140 1.03 -4.13 -8.61
CA GLU A 140 2.08 -3.52 -9.45
C GLU A 140 3.49 -3.91 -9.00
N ALA A 141 3.74 -3.96 -7.69
CA ALA A 141 5.04 -4.36 -7.15
C ALA A 141 5.31 -5.88 -7.32
N LEU A 142 4.27 -6.69 -7.51
CA LEU A 142 4.35 -8.16 -7.46
C LEU A 142 5.34 -8.78 -8.46
N PRO A 143 5.36 -8.41 -9.76
CA PRO A 143 6.31 -8.98 -10.71
C PRO A 143 7.77 -8.74 -10.30
N LYS A 144 8.06 -7.54 -9.80
CA LYS A 144 9.40 -7.17 -9.32
C LYS A 144 9.81 -7.95 -8.08
N ILE A 145 8.88 -8.15 -7.14
CA ILE A 145 9.10 -8.96 -5.94
C ILE A 145 9.39 -10.41 -6.32
N ILE A 146 8.58 -11.00 -7.20
CA ILE A 146 8.75 -12.39 -7.65
C ILE A 146 10.07 -12.57 -8.38
N ASP A 147 10.49 -11.62 -9.21
CA ASP A 147 11.79 -11.67 -9.87
C ASP A 147 12.98 -11.63 -8.90
N LEU A 148 12.87 -10.85 -7.82
CA LEU A 148 13.89 -10.83 -6.76
C LEU A 148 13.89 -12.14 -5.98
N MET A 149 12.72 -12.62 -5.54
CA MET A 149 12.60 -13.88 -4.81
C MET A 149 13.09 -15.06 -5.64
N ALA A 150 12.75 -15.10 -6.93
CA ALA A 150 13.18 -16.16 -7.82
C ALA A 150 14.70 -16.21 -8.03
N LYS A 151 15.38 -15.06 -8.01
CA LYS A 151 16.84 -15.00 -8.11
C LYS A 151 17.50 -15.60 -6.87
N GLU A 152 17.00 -15.26 -5.68
CA GLU A 152 17.56 -15.72 -4.41
C GLU A 152 17.19 -17.20 -4.11
N LEU A 153 15.92 -17.58 -4.32
CA LEU A 153 15.40 -18.93 -4.08
C LEU A 153 15.58 -19.89 -5.27
N LYS A 154 16.16 -19.41 -6.38
CA LYS A 154 16.42 -20.18 -7.61
C LYS A 154 15.15 -20.80 -8.21
N TRP A 155 14.07 -20.05 -8.29
CA TRP A 155 12.82 -20.50 -8.91
C TRP A 155 12.93 -20.63 -10.43
N ASN A 156 12.29 -21.66 -10.97
CA ASN A 156 12.11 -21.81 -12.41
C ASN A 156 10.89 -21.00 -12.91
N CYS A 157 10.71 -20.89 -14.24
CA CYS A 157 9.60 -20.14 -14.83
C CYS A 157 8.21 -20.66 -14.39
N LYS A 158 8.09 -21.97 -14.16
CA LYS A 158 6.83 -22.59 -13.71
C LYS A 158 6.48 -22.13 -12.29
N GLU A 159 7.45 -22.11 -11.38
CA GLU A 159 7.25 -21.67 -10.01
C GLU A 159 6.98 -20.16 -9.96
N LYS A 160 7.68 -19.34 -10.76
CA LYS A 160 7.35 -17.91 -10.90
C LYS A 160 5.90 -17.68 -11.27
N MET A 161 5.41 -18.38 -12.31
CA MET A 161 4.03 -18.26 -12.77
C MET A 161 3.03 -18.72 -11.71
N LYS A 162 3.36 -19.80 -11.00
CA LYS A 162 2.55 -20.29 -9.87
C LYS A 162 2.46 -19.24 -8.76
N GLN A 163 3.59 -18.69 -8.32
CA GLN A 163 3.64 -17.66 -7.27
C GLN A 163 2.89 -16.39 -7.69
N GLN A 164 2.97 -16.00 -8.96
CA GLN A 164 2.22 -14.86 -9.51
C GLN A 164 0.71 -15.11 -9.41
N THR A 165 0.23 -16.27 -9.87
CA THR A 165 -1.19 -16.62 -9.84
C THR A 165 -1.72 -16.70 -8.40
N GLU A 166 -1.00 -17.39 -7.51
CA GLU A 166 -1.41 -17.53 -6.10
C GLU A 166 -1.44 -16.18 -5.36
N ALA A 167 -0.46 -15.31 -5.61
CA ALA A 167 -0.44 -13.98 -5.01
C ALA A 167 -1.53 -13.05 -5.56
N LEU A 168 -1.80 -13.09 -6.87
CA LEU A 168 -2.93 -12.35 -7.47
C LEU A 168 -4.27 -12.85 -6.93
N GLU A 169 -4.44 -14.16 -6.79
CA GLU A 169 -5.65 -14.74 -6.21
C GLU A 169 -5.85 -14.27 -4.76
N PHE A 170 -4.77 -14.28 -3.96
CA PHE A 170 -4.77 -13.76 -2.60
C PHE A 170 -5.18 -12.29 -2.52
N ILE A 171 -4.58 -11.42 -3.34
CA ILE A 171 -4.93 -9.99 -3.39
C ILE A 171 -6.40 -9.80 -3.78
N ASN A 172 -6.85 -10.53 -4.79
CA ASN A 172 -8.18 -10.38 -5.35
C ASN A 172 -9.29 -10.87 -4.43
N GLN A 173 -9.14 -12.07 -3.86
CA GLN A 173 -10.17 -12.73 -3.08
C GLN A 173 -10.05 -12.42 -1.59
N GLN A 174 -8.84 -12.53 -1.03
CA GLN A 174 -8.65 -12.47 0.43
C GLN A 174 -8.45 -11.05 0.93
N MET A 175 -7.77 -10.20 0.17
CA MET A 175 -7.53 -8.79 0.56
C MET A 175 -8.64 -7.83 0.10
N GLY A 176 -9.69 -8.36 -0.52
CA GLY A 176 -10.92 -7.61 -0.79
C GLY A 176 -10.89 -6.70 -2.03
N LYS A 177 -9.88 -6.80 -2.91
CA LYS A 177 -9.84 -5.99 -4.15
C LYS A 177 -11.09 -6.21 -5.00
N GLN A 178 -11.49 -7.47 -5.21
CA GLN A 178 -12.73 -7.77 -5.96
C GLN A 178 -13.98 -7.33 -5.21
N ALA A 179 -14.00 -7.44 -3.88
CA ALA A 179 -15.14 -7.00 -3.07
C ALA A 179 -15.33 -5.48 -3.17
N ARG A 180 -14.23 -4.70 -3.12
CA ARG A 180 -14.24 -3.25 -3.33
C ARG A 180 -14.68 -2.90 -4.74
N LYS A 181 -14.12 -3.53 -5.77
CA LYS A 181 -14.52 -3.28 -7.18
C LYS A 181 -16.00 -3.57 -7.41
N LYS A 182 -16.52 -4.68 -6.87
CA LYS A 182 -17.95 -5.01 -6.95
C LYS A 182 -18.80 -4.01 -6.18
N ALA A 183 -18.37 -3.56 -5.00
CA ALA A 183 -19.07 -2.52 -4.25
C ALA A 183 -19.12 -1.21 -5.02
N TYR A 184 -18.04 -0.83 -5.71
CA TYR A 184 -18.03 0.35 -6.58
C TYR A 184 -18.99 0.19 -7.75
N GLN A 185 -18.92 -0.92 -8.50
CA GLN A 185 -19.81 -1.15 -9.63
C GLN A 185 -21.28 -1.28 -9.24
N ALA A 186 -21.56 -1.73 -8.02
CA ALA A 186 -22.92 -1.83 -7.48
C ALA A 186 -23.42 -0.51 -6.87
N ALA A 187 -22.56 0.50 -6.69
CA ALA A 187 -22.99 1.80 -6.18
C ALA A 187 -23.94 2.44 -7.21
N PRO A 188 -25.14 2.88 -6.80
CA PRO A 188 -26.12 3.42 -7.73
C PRO A 188 -25.62 4.71 -8.36
N LEU A 189 -25.27 4.64 -9.65
CA LEU A 189 -25.06 5.79 -10.50
C LEU A 189 -26.41 6.35 -10.91
N ASN A 190 -26.85 7.44 -10.24
CA ASN A 190 -28.06 8.18 -10.61
C ASN A 190 -27.75 9.15 -11.75
N LEU A 191 -27.10 8.66 -12.80
CA LEU A 191 -26.73 9.44 -13.98
C LEU A 191 -27.58 8.98 -15.17
N THR A 192 -28.21 9.94 -15.83
CA THR A 192 -28.84 9.74 -17.14
C THR A 192 -27.78 9.43 -18.19
N ASP A 193 -28.18 8.85 -19.32
CA ASP A 193 -27.23 8.53 -20.40
C ASP A 193 -26.60 9.80 -21.00
N GLU A 194 -27.31 10.93 -20.99
CA GLU A 194 -26.77 12.24 -21.38
C GLU A 194 -25.67 12.72 -20.42
N GLU A 195 -25.91 12.58 -19.11
CA GLU A 195 -24.97 12.93 -18.05
C GLU A 195 -23.72 12.03 -18.10
N LYS A 196 -23.88 10.72 -18.32
CA LYS A 196 -22.74 9.80 -18.51
C LYS A 196 -21.91 10.16 -19.75
N ASN A 197 -22.57 10.50 -20.86
CA ASN A 197 -21.89 10.92 -22.08
C ASN A 197 -21.15 12.26 -21.90
N ALA A 198 -21.69 13.19 -21.10
CA ALA A 198 -21.01 14.43 -20.74
C ALA A 198 -19.77 14.15 -19.88
N ALA A 199 -19.88 13.27 -18.89
CA ALA A 199 -18.76 12.84 -18.06
C ALA A 199 -17.66 12.17 -18.89
N MET A 200 -18.02 11.24 -19.79
CA MET A 200 -17.08 10.58 -20.70
C MET A 200 -16.33 11.59 -21.57
N LYS A 201 -17.02 12.61 -22.10
CA LYS A 201 -16.39 13.68 -22.88
C LYS A 201 -15.43 14.52 -22.04
N CYS A 202 -15.79 14.85 -20.81
CA CYS A 202 -14.91 15.57 -19.90
C CYS A 202 -13.66 14.74 -19.58
N PHE A 203 -13.83 13.45 -19.29
CA PHE A 203 -12.71 12.54 -19.03
C PHE A 203 -11.73 12.52 -20.20
N VAL A 204 -12.21 12.32 -21.42
CA VAL A 204 -11.37 12.32 -22.64
C VAL A 204 -10.72 13.68 -22.90
N MET A 205 -11.31 14.78 -22.44
CA MET A 205 -10.72 16.11 -22.59
C MET A 205 -9.57 16.35 -21.62
N VAL A 206 -9.65 15.76 -20.42
CA VAL A 206 -8.63 15.86 -19.37
C VAL A 206 -7.51 14.82 -19.58
N ASP A 207 -7.84 13.60 -20.01
CA ASP A 207 -6.90 12.51 -20.36
C ASP A 207 -6.15 12.83 -21.68
N LYS A 208 -5.10 13.65 -21.57
CA LYS A 208 -4.33 14.14 -22.72
C LYS A 208 -3.39 13.10 -23.30
N ASP A 209 -2.86 12.21 -22.48
CA ASP A 209 -1.97 11.15 -22.92
C ASP A 209 -2.73 9.91 -23.43
N CYS A 210 -4.07 9.89 -23.30
CA CYS A 210 -4.97 8.85 -23.78
C CYS A 210 -4.64 7.47 -23.20
N ASN A 211 -4.12 7.44 -21.98
CA ASN A 211 -3.75 6.22 -21.29
C ASN A 211 -4.96 5.54 -20.61
N GLY A 212 -6.12 6.23 -20.54
CA GLY A 212 -7.34 5.74 -19.92
C GLY A 212 -7.46 6.02 -18.41
N GLY A 213 -6.58 6.86 -17.85
CA GLY A 213 -6.51 7.25 -16.44
C GLY A 213 -5.97 8.68 -16.28
N ILE A 214 -6.67 9.54 -15.54
CA ILE A 214 -6.22 10.94 -15.38
C ILE A 214 -5.09 10.99 -14.34
N SER A 215 -3.87 11.30 -14.79
CA SER A 215 -2.70 11.46 -13.89
C SER A 215 -2.57 12.90 -13.36
N VAL A 216 -1.70 13.09 -12.36
CA VAL A 216 -1.31 14.44 -11.86
C VAL A 216 -0.78 15.33 -12.98
N ASN A 217 -0.07 14.75 -13.96
CA ASN A 217 0.47 15.50 -15.09
C ASN A 217 -0.64 15.94 -16.06
N ASP A 218 -1.68 15.13 -16.24
CA ASP A 218 -2.82 15.46 -17.08
C ASP A 218 -3.66 16.57 -16.44
N LEU A 219 -3.89 16.49 -15.12
CA LEU A 219 -4.51 17.57 -14.37
C LEU A 219 -3.70 18.87 -14.50
N ARG A 220 -2.38 18.82 -14.33
CA ARG A 220 -1.52 20.01 -14.49
C ARG A 220 -1.68 20.64 -15.87
N ARG A 221 -1.57 19.85 -16.94
CA ARG A 221 -1.71 20.34 -18.32
C ARG A 221 -3.09 20.92 -18.57
N TYR A 222 -4.12 20.29 -18.02
CA TYR A 222 -5.50 20.77 -18.13
C TYR A 222 -5.67 22.15 -17.48
N PHE A 223 -5.14 22.35 -16.26
CA PHE A 223 -5.20 23.64 -15.56
C PHE A 223 -4.33 24.74 -16.22
N GLU A 224 -3.16 24.37 -16.73
CA GLU A 224 -2.31 25.30 -17.49
C GLU A 224 -3.01 25.78 -18.78
N GLU A 225 -3.75 24.90 -19.47
CA GLU A 225 -4.54 25.25 -20.66
C GLU A 225 -5.79 26.08 -20.33
N SER A 226 -6.42 25.87 -19.17
CA SER A 226 -7.56 26.68 -18.72
C SER A 226 -7.15 28.06 -18.18
N GLY A 227 -5.84 28.30 -18.00
CA GLY A 227 -5.28 29.56 -17.53
C GLY A 227 -5.29 29.73 -16.00
N GLU A 228 -5.44 28.63 -15.26
CA GLU A 228 -5.40 28.60 -13.80
C GLU A 228 -4.09 27.98 -13.33
N GLU A 229 -3.26 28.73 -12.57
CA GLU A 229 -2.10 28.16 -11.89
C GLU A 229 -2.55 27.47 -10.59
N VAL A 230 -2.32 26.17 -10.51
CA VAL A 230 -2.63 25.35 -9.32
C VAL A 230 -1.33 24.74 -8.79
N ASP A 231 -1.09 24.88 -7.48
CA ASP A 231 0.09 24.32 -6.82
C ASP A 231 0.09 22.79 -6.87
N GLU A 232 1.29 22.18 -7.01
CA GLU A 232 1.45 20.72 -7.05
C GLU A 232 0.87 20.02 -5.81
N GLU A 233 1.03 20.61 -4.63
CA GLU A 233 0.47 20.06 -3.39
C GLU A 233 -1.06 19.95 -3.46
N VAL A 234 -1.72 20.93 -4.09
CA VAL A 234 -3.15 20.91 -4.29
C VAL A 234 -3.52 19.83 -5.29
N LEU A 235 -2.83 19.73 -6.44
CA LEU A 235 -3.08 18.67 -7.43
C LEU A 235 -2.94 17.27 -6.83
N HIS A 236 -1.95 17.06 -5.96
CA HIS A 236 -1.79 15.79 -5.23
C HIS A 236 -2.93 15.55 -4.26
N GLN A 237 -3.39 16.57 -3.52
CA GLN A 237 -4.57 16.44 -2.65
C GLN A 237 -5.84 16.14 -3.46
N LEU A 238 -6.04 16.80 -4.61
CA LEU A 238 -7.17 16.55 -5.51
C LEU A 238 -7.16 15.10 -5.99
N LEU A 239 -6.00 14.59 -6.38
CA LEU A 239 -5.87 13.20 -6.80
C LEU A 239 -6.10 12.23 -5.63
N ASP A 240 -5.54 12.50 -4.46
CA ASP A 240 -5.67 11.63 -3.26
C ASP A 240 -7.11 11.51 -2.75
N GLU A 241 -7.95 12.53 -2.97
CA GLU A 241 -9.37 12.50 -2.63
C GLU A 241 -10.22 11.68 -3.60
N VAL A 242 -9.77 11.60 -4.86
CA VAL A 242 -10.53 11.06 -5.99
C VAL A 242 -10.09 9.65 -6.35
N ASP A 243 -8.80 9.38 -6.25
CA ASP A 243 -8.19 8.08 -6.47
C ASP A 243 -8.50 7.17 -5.26
N LEU A 244 -9.66 6.54 -5.33
CA LEU A 244 -10.16 5.64 -4.31
C LEU A 244 -9.36 4.35 -4.21
N ASN A 245 -8.66 4.01 -5.29
CA ASN A 245 -7.91 2.79 -5.43
C ASN A 245 -6.40 2.96 -5.13
N LYS A 246 -5.94 4.22 -5.07
CA LYS A 246 -4.57 4.67 -4.82
C LYS A 246 -3.56 4.06 -5.81
N ASN A 247 -3.89 4.08 -7.10
CA ASN A 247 -2.98 3.71 -8.19
C ASN A 247 -2.22 4.93 -8.75
N GLY A 248 -2.52 6.14 -8.30
CA GLY A 248 -1.95 7.39 -8.79
C GLY A 248 -2.68 7.98 -10.01
N GLU A 249 -3.79 7.37 -10.46
CA GLU A 249 -4.52 7.74 -11.69
C GLU A 249 -6.04 7.57 -11.52
N ILE A 250 -6.81 8.56 -11.94
CA ILE A 250 -8.27 8.50 -11.84
C ILE A 250 -8.84 7.67 -12.99
N GLU A 251 -9.35 6.48 -12.70
CA GLU A 251 -9.99 5.61 -13.69
C GLU A 251 -11.40 6.15 -14.07
N MET A 252 -11.91 5.79 -15.26
CA MET A 252 -13.24 6.20 -15.71
C MET A 252 -14.36 5.86 -14.70
N ASP A 253 -14.30 4.67 -14.11
CA ASP A 253 -15.31 4.22 -13.13
C ASP A 253 -15.30 5.12 -11.88
N GLU A 254 -14.12 5.61 -11.46
CA GLU A 254 -13.96 6.54 -10.34
C GLU A 254 -14.44 7.94 -10.71
N PHE A 255 -14.11 8.39 -11.92
CA PHE A 255 -14.58 9.67 -12.45
C PHE A 255 -16.10 9.76 -12.53
N LEU A 256 -16.77 8.68 -12.96
CA LEU A 256 -18.24 8.60 -12.99
C LEU A 256 -18.87 8.67 -11.60
N HIS A 257 -18.24 8.06 -10.60
CA HIS A 257 -18.72 8.13 -9.21
C HIS A 257 -18.63 9.53 -8.64
N ILE A 258 -17.56 10.25 -8.97
CA ILE A 258 -17.44 11.67 -8.63
C ILE A 258 -18.49 12.48 -9.34
N TYR A 259 -18.64 12.28 -10.65
CA TYR A 259 -19.63 13.01 -11.44
C TYR A 259 -21.05 12.82 -10.89
N ASN A 260 -21.38 11.61 -10.43
CA ASN A 260 -22.62 11.31 -9.70
C ASN A 260 -22.72 12.06 -8.36
N GLY A 261 -21.63 12.13 -7.57
CA GLY A 261 -21.58 12.91 -6.33
C GLY A 261 -21.73 14.43 -6.53
N ILE A 262 -21.21 14.96 -7.65
CA ILE A 262 -21.29 16.37 -8.05
C ILE A 262 -22.72 16.75 -8.41
N ILE A 263 -23.36 15.97 -9.27
CA ILE A 263 -24.74 16.19 -9.73
C ILE A 263 -25.75 15.90 -8.61
N GLY A 264 -25.48 14.89 -7.78
CA GLY A 264 -26.33 14.50 -6.65
C GLY A 264 -26.29 15.47 -5.47
N GLY A 265 -25.46 16.52 -5.50
CA GLY A 265 -25.41 17.56 -4.46
C GLY A 265 -24.81 17.12 -3.12
N LEU A 266 -24.30 15.89 -3.02
CA LEU A 266 -23.71 15.32 -1.79
C LEU A 266 -22.31 15.90 -1.49
N VAL A 267 -21.64 16.46 -2.49
CA VAL A 267 -20.27 16.97 -2.38
C VAL A 267 -20.27 18.50 -2.54
N GLY A 268 -20.78 19.21 -1.53
CA GLY A 268 -20.91 20.68 -1.56
C GLY A 268 -19.62 21.47 -1.27
N HIS A 269 -18.57 20.83 -0.76
CA HIS A 269 -17.38 21.51 -0.22
C HIS A 269 -16.03 21.01 -0.77
N ASN A 270 -16.03 20.19 -1.82
CA ASN A 270 -14.79 19.63 -2.34
C ASN A 270 -14.15 20.59 -3.39
N PRO A 271 -12.86 20.97 -3.26
CA PRO A 271 -12.19 21.88 -4.20
C PRO A 271 -12.24 21.41 -5.66
N VAL A 272 -12.13 20.10 -5.91
CA VAL A 272 -12.25 19.49 -7.25
C VAL A 272 -13.59 19.84 -7.90
N VAL A 273 -14.64 19.87 -7.10
CA VAL A 273 -16.02 20.06 -7.54
C VAL A 273 -16.31 21.50 -7.94
N SER A 274 -15.67 22.49 -7.32
CA SER A 274 -15.77 23.89 -7.77
C SER A 274 -15.19 24.09 -9.16
N TYR A 275 -14.03 23.50 -9.44
CA TYR A 275 -13.34 23.68 -10.72
C TYR A 275 -14.02 22.92 -11.86
N LEU A 276 -14.44 21.66 -11.62
CA LEU A 276 -15.22 20.91 -12.61
C LEU A 276 -16.56 21.59 -12.93
N ARG A 277 -17.20 22.26 -11.96
CA ARG A 277 -18.47 22.97 -12.18
C ARG A 277 -18.36 24.22 -13.07
N GLN A 278 -17.19 24.85 -13.17
CA GLN A 278 -16.99 26.09 -13.92
C GLN A 278 -17.11 25.89 -15.44
N GLU A 279 -16.72 24.71 -15.93
CA GLU A 279 -16.76 24.31 -17.35
C GLU A 279 -18.06 23.54 -17.72
N MET A 280 -18.86 23.15 -16.73
CA MET A 280 -20.08 22.35 -16.93
C MET A 280 -21.30 23.25 -17.14
N LYS A 281 -22.06 23.00 -18.22
CA LYS A 281 -23.34 23.68 -18.49
C LYS A 281 -24.24 23.66 -17.25
N PRO A 282 -25.02 24.73 -16.99
CA PRO A 282 -25.81 24.87 -15.78
C PRO A 282 -26.71 23.66 -15.56
N ILE A 283 -26.56 23.07 -14.37
CA ILE A 283 -27.32 21.91 -13.89
C ILE A 283 -28.81 22.27 -13.88
N SER A 284 -29.67 21.38 -14.40
CA SER A 284 -31.12 21.57 -14.30
C SER A 284 -31.54 21.57 -12.81
N PRO A 285 -32.35 22.55 -12.35
CA PRO A 285 -32.71 22.70 -10.93
C PRO A 285 -33.54 21.56 -10.33
N ASP A 286 -33.99 20.58 -11.11
CA ASP A 286 -34.91 19.50 -10.68
C ASP A 286 -34.32 18.49 -9.67
N ARG A 287 -33.03 18.58 -9.32
CA ARG A 287 -32.41 17.68 -8.32
C ARG A 287 -32.03 18.35 -7.00
N SER A 288 -32.22 19.66 -6.87
CA SER A 288 -32.06 20.33 -5.58
C SER A 288 -33.28 20.03 -4.70
N GLY A 289 -33.32 18.83 -4.11
CA GLY A 289 -34.24 18.45 -3.05
C GLY A 289 -33.95 19.21 -1.76
N GLY A 290 -34.12 20.54 -1.79
CA GLY A 290 -34.18 21.37 -0.60
C GLY A 290 -35.40 20.93 0.21
N GLY A 291 -35.15 20.43 1.42
CA GLY A 291 -36.18 20.01 2.36
C GLY A 291 -37.13 21.15 2.69
N LEU A 292 -38.43 20.82 2.69
CA LEU A 292 -39.47 21.49 3.46
C LEU A 292 -39.63 20.77 4.80
#